data_AF-A0A3L7YD65-F1
#
_entry.id   AF-A0A3L7YD65-F1
#
_cell.length_a   1.000
_cell.length_b   1.000
_cell.length_c   1.000
_cell.angle_alpha   90.00
_cell.angle_beta   90.00
_cell.angle_gamma   90.00
#
_symmetry.space_group_name_H-M   'P 1'
#
loop_
_entity.id
_entity.type
_entity.pdbx_description
1 polymer ?
#
loop_
_entity_poly.entity_id
_entity_poly.type
_entity_poly.pdbx_seq_one_letter_code
_entity_poly.pdbx_strand_id
1 'polypeptide(L)'
;MTFLLGLFTQVGGRGGVQAVSVQLARRLAAHAQTSAAQVELLVLNDAPGSLHPVSAALRGFGRDWRKFSLAAFVAGVRASSIWVAHVNLAPLAWLACLLRPRLRYVVVAHGVEVWALRSSMQRAALRRADIVVAVSVYTAGRLVELHRVSAAKIVVIPNVLADGLPPAPAGAADHNLILSVS
;
A
#
# COMPACT_ATOMS: atom_id res chain seq x y z
N MET A 1 4.96 22.83 5.28
CA MET A 1 5.43 22.04 4.11
C MET A 1 4.77 20.68 4.20
N THR A 2 4.03 20.26 3.17
CA THR A 2 3.30 18.98 3.17
C THR A 2 4.28 17.84 2.95
N PHE A 3 4.28 16.84 3.84
CA PHE A 3 5.12 15.65 3.73
C PHE A 3 4.26 14.39 3.67
N LEU A 4 4.34 13.67 2.56
CA LEU A 4 3.61 12.45 2.28
C LEU A 4 4.53 11.23 2.50
N LEU A 5 4.11 10.30 3.35
CA LEU A 5 4.81 9.04 3.55
C LEU A 5 4.03 7.90 2.93
N GLY A 6 4.67 7.10 2.07
CA GLY A 6 4.13 5.85 1.55
C GLY A 6 4.83 4.64 2.17
N LEU A 7 4.06 3.69 2.69
CA LEU A 7 4.56 2.43 3.25
C LEU A 7 4.10 1.26 2.39
N PHE A 8 5.06 0.51 1.85
CA PHE A 8 4.82 -0.60 0.93
C PHE A 8 5.52 -1.88 1.40
N THR A 9 4.88 -3.03 1.16
CA THR A 9 5.51 -4.33 1.37
C THR A 9 6.52 -4.61 0.26
N GLN A 10 6.13 -4.39 -1.00
CA GLN A 10 6.97 -4.63 -2.16
C GLN A 10 6.47 -3.81 -3.37
N VAL A 11 7.40 -3.28 -4.18
CA VAL A 11 7.07 -2.53 -5.41
C VAL A 11 7.75 -3.17 -6.63
N GLY A 12 8.98 -3.66 -6.51
CA GLY A 12 9.75 -4.25 -7.60
C GLY A 12 9.37 -5.68 -8.00
N GLY A 13 8.37 -6.29 -7.38
CA GLY A 13 7.93 -7.65 -7.66
C GLY A 13 6.93 -7.76 -8.82
N ARG A 14 6.70 -8.99 -9.28
CA ARG A 14 5.62 -9.31 -10.23
C ARG A 14 4.45 -9.87 -9.45
N GLY A 15 3.32 -9.18 -9.52
CA GLY A 15 2.05 -9.72 -9.05
C GLY A 15 0.95 -8.69 -8.86
N GLY A 16 -0.25 -9.14 -8.54
CA GLY A 16 -1.44 -8.28 -8.41
C GLY A 16 -1.27 -7.16 -7.39
N VAL A 17 -0.85 -7.49 -6.16
CA VAL A 17 -0.63 -6.52 -5.07
C VAL A 17 0.54 -5.57 -5.39
N GLN A 18 1.58 -6.08 -6.05
CA GLN A 18 2.75 -5.31 -6.46
C GLN A 18 2.37 -4.32 -7.58
N ALA A 19 1.52 -4.71 -8.53
CA ALA A 19 1.01 -3.81 -9.57
C ALA A 19 0.23 -2.64 -8.97
N VAL A 20 -0.63 -2.90 -7.99
CA VAL A 20 -1.34 -1.84 -7.25
C VAL A 20 -0.36 -0.96 -6.47
N SER A 21 0.64 -1.56 -5.83
CA SER A 21 1.67 -0.82 -5.09
C SER A 21 2.49 0.11 -5.99
N VAL A 22 2.85 -0.34 -7.20
CA VAL A 22 3.50 0.47 -8.24
C VAL A 22 2.63 1.66 -8.63
N GLN A 23 1.34 1.42 -8.91
CA GLN A 23 0.42 2.49 -9.30
C GLN A 23 0.22 3.52 -8.19
N LEU A 24 0.02 3.08 -6.95
CA LEU A 24 -0.09 3.96 -5.80
C LEU A 24 1.19 4.79 -5.60
N ALA A 25 2.36 4.15 -5.65
CA ALA A 25 3.64 4.84 -5.52
C ALA A 25 3.84 5.89 -6.63
N ARG A 26 3.46 5.60 -7.88
CA ARG A 26 3.50 6.56 -9.00
C ARG A 26 2.58 7.75 -8.77
N ARG A 27 1.34 7.50 -8.33
CA ARG A 27 0.35 8.57 -8.08
C ARG A 27 0.78 9.47 -6.92
N LEU A 28 1.34 8.91 -5.85
CA LEU A 28 1.89 9.69 -4.74
C LEU A 28 3.08 10.55 -5.18
N ALA A 29 4.00 9.98 -5.96
CA ALA A 29 5.15 10.72 -6.48
C ALA A 29 4.72 11.87 -7.41
N ALA A 30 3.81 11.61 -8.34
CA ALA A 30 3.28 12.63 -9.24
C ALA A 30 2.54 13.74 -8.48
N HIS A 31 1.67 13.38 -7.52
CA HIS A 31 0.95 14.36 -6.71
C HIS A 31 1.89 15.25 -5.89
N ALA A 32 2.99 14.68 -5.37
CA ALA A 32 3.99 15.42 -4.63
C ALA A 32 4.74 16.43 -5.51
N GLN A 33 5.08 16.06 -6.75
CA GLN A 33 5.71 16.97 -7.72
C GLN A 33 4.79 18.14 -8.06
N THR A 34 3.51 17.89 -8.37
CA THR A 34 2.55 18.95 -8.71
C THR A 34 2.27 19.89 -7.54
N SER A 35 2.23 19.36 -6.31
CA SER A 35 1.84 20.12 -5.12
C SER A 35 3.03 20.71 -4.35
N ALA A 36 4.25 20.63 -4.90
CA ALA A 36 5.51 20.97 -4.20
C ALA A 36 5.62 20.34 -2.79
N ALA A 37 5.06 19.13 -2.63
CA ALA A 37 5.11 18.39 -1.38
C ALA A 37 6.34 17.48 -1.35
N GLN A 38 6.89 17.26 -0.17
CA GLN A 38 7.90 16.24 0.03
C GLN A 38 7.23 14.86 0.03
N VAL A 39 7.84 13.87 -0.61
CA VAL A 39 7.38 12.48 -0.58
C VAL A 39 8.52 11.55 -0.24
N GLU A 40 8.25 10.57 0.63
CA GLU A 40 9.17 9.48 0.94
C GLU A 40 8.40 8.17 0.82
N LEU A 41 8.95 7.21 0.08
CA LEU A 41 8.33 5.91 -0.16
C LEU A 41 9.23 4.83 0.43
N LEU A 42 8.77 4.15 1.47
CA LEU A 42 9.53 3.09 2.13
C LEU A 42 8.99 1.73 1.72
N VAL A 43 9.89 0.84 1.28
CA VAL A 43 9.51 -0.49 0.79
C VAL A 43 10.26 -1.56 1.54
N LEU A 44 9.52 -2.46 2.20
CA LEU A 44 10.10 -3.47 3.08
C LEU A 44 10.98 -4.47 2.32
N ASN A 45 10.44 -5.11 1.28
CA ASN A 45 11.05 -6.29 0.67
C ASN A 45 12.08 -5.96 -0.41
N ASP A 46 12.00 -4.78 -1.03
CA ASP A 46 12.88 -4.40 -2.14
C ASP A 46 14.29 -4.09 -1.62
N ALA A 47 15.32 -4.46 -2.39
CA ALA A 47 16.70 -4.25 -1.96
C ALA A 47 17.04 -2.75 -1.93
N PRO A 48 17.87 -2.29 -0.98
CA PRO A 48 18.37 -0.92 -0.98
C PRO A 48 19.03 -0.57 -2.32
N GLY A 49 18.76 0.63 -2.85
CA GLY A 49 19.33 1.08 -4.13
C GLY A 49 18.76 0.41 -5.38
N SER A 50 17.70 -0.40 -5.24
CA SER A 50 17.00 -0.96 -6.39
C SER A 50 16.45 0.16 -7.28
N LEU A 51 16.76 0.11 -8.58
CA LEU A 51 16.21 1.05 -9.54
C LEU A 51 14.72 0.74 -9.73
N HIS A 52 13.85 1.61 -9.20
CA HIS A 52 12.42 1.47 -9.39
C HIS A 52 11.94 2.39 -10.52
N PRO A 53 11.10 1.90 -11.44
CA PRO A 53 10.54 2.69 -12.54
C PRO A 53 9.44 3.67 -12.07
N VAL A 54 9.46 4.06 -10.80
CA VAL A 54 8.39 4.79 -10.12
C VAL A 54 8.87 6.13 -9.57
N SER A 55 9.95 6.14 -8.78
CA SER A 55 10.50 7.36 -8.20
C SER A 55 11.88 7.13 -7.60
N ALA A 56 12.76 8.12 -7.71
CA ALA A 56 14.03 8.17 -6.99
C ALA A 56 13.86 8.31 -5.46
N ALA A 57 12.66 8.69 -4.99
CA ALA A 57 12.33 8.82 -3.57
C ALA A 57 11.97 7.48 -2.89
N LEU A 58 12.14 6.35 -3.59
CA LEU A 58 11.83 5.03 -3.08
C LEU A 58 13.05 4.40 -2.39
N ARG A 59 12.89 4.03 -1.13
CA ARG A 59 13.92 3.39 -0.32
C ARG A 59 13.54 1.96 0.06
N GLY A 60 14.27 1.01 -0.51
CA GLY A 60 14.19 -0.42 -0.17
C GLY A 60 14.95 -0.78 1.11
N PHE A 61 14.46 -1.78 1.84
CA PHE A 61 15.05 -2.27 3.10
C PHE A 61 15.50 -3.73 3.06
N GLY A 62 15.32 -4.44 1.95
CA GLY A 62 15.84 -5.80 1.77
C GLY A 62 15.32 -6.80 2.82
N ARG A 63 14.05 -6.66 3.22
CA ARG A 63 13.37 -7.47 4.24
C ARG A 63 13.86 -7.24 5.68
N ASP A 64 14.65 -6.20 5.92
CA ASP A 64 15.07 -5.80 7.27
C ASP A 64 13.93 -5.07 7.99
N TRP A 65 13.05 -5.85 8.64
CA TRP A 65 11.88 -5.32 9.36
C TRP A 65 12.25 -4.32 10.46
N ARG A 66 13.42 -4.47 11.11
CA ARG A 66 13.84 -3.61 12.22
C ARG A 66 14.17 -2.21 11.68
N LYS A 67 15.03 -2.13 10.67
CA LYS A 67 15.38 -0.86 10.02
C LYS A 67 14.17 -0.22 9.34
N PHE A 68 13.34 -1.03 8.67
CA PHE A 68 12.12 -0.56 8.04
C PHE A 68 11.15 0.05 9.07
N SER A 69 10.87 -0.66 10.16
CA SER A 69 9.93 -0.20 11.19
C SER A 69 10.41 1.08 11.86
N LEU A 70 11.70 1.18 12.17
CA LEU A 70 12.30 2.40 12.72
C LEU A 70 12.17 3.58 11.74
N ALA A 71 12.55 3.37 10.48
CA ALA A 71 12.44 4.41 9.46
C ALA A 71 10.99 4.85 9.23
N ALA A 72 10.07 3.89 9.12
CA ALA A 72 8.64 4.15 8.95
C ALA A 72 8.05 4.91 10.14
N PHE A 73 8.46 4.58 11.36
CA PHE A 73 8.02 5.28 12.55
C PHE A 73 8.56 6.71 12.61
N VAL A 74 9.87 6.89 12.42
CA VAL A 74 10.53 8.22 12.44
C VAL A 74 9.97 9.13 11.34
N ALA A 75 9.87 8.63 10.11
CA ALA A 75 9.26 9.36 9.01
C ALA A 75 7.77 9.63 9.29
N GLY A 76 7.04 8.65 9.85
CA GLY A 76 5.62 8.75 10.14
C GLY A 76 5.29 9.85 11.14
N VAL A 77 6.09 10.01 12.20
CA VAL A 77 5.91 11.08 13.19
C VAL A 77 6.15 12.48 12.57
N ARG A 78 6.94 12.56 11.50
CA ARG A 78 7.19 13.82 10.76
C ARG A 78 6.17 14.07 9.65
N ALA A 79 5.57 13.03 9.10
CA ALA A 79 4.65 13.08 7.96
C ALA A 79 3.39 13.89 8.26
N SER A 80 2.87 14.56 7.25
CA SER A 80 1.54 15.19 7.28
C SER A 80 0.44 14.15 7.07
N SER A 81 0.70 13.12 6.26
CA SER A 81 -0.20 11.98 6.06
C SER A 81 0.56 10.73 5.67
N ILE A 82 0.04 9.56 6.06
CA ILE A 82 0.63 8.25 5.73
C ILE A 82 -0.30 7.45 4.81
N TRP A 83 0.24 6.94 3.71
CA TRP A 83 -0.42 6.02 2.80
C TRP A 83 0.15 4.62 3.01
N VAL A 84 -0.68 3.71 3.49
CA VAL A 84 -0.29 2.34 3.80
C VAL A 84 -0.82 1.44 2.69
N ALA A 85 0.08 0.94 1.85
CA ALA A 85 -0.29 0.12 0.71
C ALA A 85 -0.72 -1.30 1.09
N HIS A 86 -0.58 -1.72 2.33
CA HIS A 86 -0.99 -3.06 2.78
C HIS A 86 -1.30 -3.10 4.27
N VAL A 87 -2.36 -3.81 4.67
CA VAL A 87 -2.83 -3.89 6.07
C VAL A 87 -1.75 -4.33 7.08
N ASN A 88 -0.82 -5.19 6.66
CA ASN A 88 0.31 -5.63 7.50
C ASN A 88 1.17 -4.47 8.04
N LEU A 89 1.22 -3.34 7.34
CA LEU A 89 2.00 -2.17 7.72
C LEU A 89 1.17 -1.14 8.51
N ALA A 90 -0.15 -1.31 8.56
CA ALA A 90 -1.07 -0.37 9.23
C ALA A 90 -0.75 -0.15 10.71
N PRO A 91 -0.30 -1.15 11.50
CA PRO A 91 0.11 -0.92 12.87
C PRO A 91 1.20 0.15 13.03
N LEU A 92 2.14 0.28 12.08
CA LEU A 92 3.20 1.30 12.15
C LEU A 92 2.63 2.72 12.01
N ALA A 93 1.69 2.90 11.08
CA ALA A 93 1.01 4.19 10.90
C ALA A 93 0.14 4.53 12.12
N TRP A 94 -0.56 3.54 12.67
CA TRP A 94 -1.37 3.73 13.87
C TRP A 94 -0.51 4.13 15.08
N LEU A 95 0.63 3.46 15.30
CA LEU A 95 1.58 3.82 16.36
C LEU A 95 2.12 5.25 16.21
N ALA A 96 2.43 5.68 14.98
CA ALA A 96 2.83 7.07 14.73
C ALA A 96 1.71 8.08 15.09
N CYS A 97 0.44 7.73 14.86
CA CYS A 97 -0.70 8.57 15.23
C CYS A 97 -0.92 8.67 16.74
N LEU A 98 -0.46 7.70 17.54
CA LEU A 98 -0.50 7.80 19.00
C LEU A 98 0.39 8.95 19.52
N LEU A 99 1.53 9.20 18.86
CA LEU A 99 2.40 10.34 19.17
C LEU A 99 1.97 11.64 18.49
N ARG A 100 1.27 11.54 17.36
CA ARG A 100 0.76 12.68 16.58
C ARG A 100 -0.74 12.55 16.36
N PRO A 101 -1.59 12.94 17.31
CA PRO A 101 -3.05 12.73 17.21
C PRO A 101 -3.74 13.40 16.01
N ARG A 102 -3.11 14.42 15.41
CA ARG A 102 -3.58 15.10 14.19
C ARG A 102 -3.12 14.43 12.89
N LEU A 103 -2.23 13.42 12.98
CA LEU A 103 -1.76 12.67 11.83
C LEU A 103 -2.89 11.83 11.26
N ARG A 104 -3.02 11.87 9.94
CA ARG A 104 -4.03 11.09 9.22
C ARG A 104 -3.36 9.99 8.42
N TYR A 105 -4.00 8.84 8.33
CA TYR A 105 -3.51 7.74 7.52
C TYR A 105 -4.61 6.99 6.77
N VAL A 106 -4.21 6.50 5.61
CA VAL A 106 -5.04 5.72 4.69
C VAL A 106 -4.48 4.31 4.61
N VAL A 107 -5.34 3.30 4.61
CA VAL A 107 -4.93 1.89 4.46
C VAL A 107 -5.60 1.28 3.24
N VAL A 108 -4.82 0.68 2.35
CA VAL A 108 -5.31 -0.10 1.21
C VAL A 108 -5.49 -1.56 1.61
N ALA A 109 -6.67 -2.10 1.32
CA ALA A 109 -7.10 -3.47 1.56
C ALA A 109 -7.38 -4.18 0.22
N HIS A 110 -6.53 -5.15 -0.12
CA HIS A 110 -6.46 -5.93 -1.36
C HIS A 110 -7.37 -7.16 -1.40
N GLY A 111 -8.06 -7.52 -0.31
CA GLY A 111 -9.08 -8.57 -0.31
C GLY A 111 -8.82 -9.69 0.69
N VAL A 112 -8.35 -10.85 0.23
CA VAL A 112 -8.25 -12.09 1.03
C VAL A 112 -7.50 -11.90 2.36
N GLU A 113 -6.50 -11.01 2.38
CA GLU A 113 -5.74 -10.71 3.58
C GLU A 113 -6.58 -10.01 4.65
N VAL A 114 -7.58 -9.22 4.25
CA VAL A 114 -8.53 -8.63 5.19
C VAL A 114 -9.72 -9.53 5.48
N TRP A 115 -9.94 -10.64 4.76
CA TRP A 115 -11.02 -11.56 5.12
C TRP A 115 -10.69 -12.41 6.34
N ALA A 116 -9.40 -12.59 6.66
CA ALA A 116 -8.95 -13.41 7.79
C ALA A 116 -7.82 -12.75 8.59
N LEU A 117 -8.00 -11.51 9.04
CA LEU A 117 -7.00 -10.84 9.89
C LEU A 117 -6.85 -11.58 11.22
N ARG A 118 -5.64 -12.06 11.49
CA ARG A 118 -5.31 -12.75 12.75
C ARG A 118 -4.92 -11.78 13.86
N SER A 119 -4.28 -10.66 13.53
CA SER A 119 -3.76 -9.70 14.53
C SER A 119 -4.82 -8.71 15.02
N SER A 120 -4.96 -8.60 16.35
CA SER A 120 -5.76 -7.57 16.99
C SER A 120 -5.25 -6.16 16.69
N MET A 121 -3.93 -5.97 16.57
CA MET A 121 -3.33 -4.68 16.23
C MET A 121 -3.69 -4.24 14.81
N GLN A 122 -3.71 -5.17 13.85
CA GLN A 122 -4.15 -4.86 12.48
C GLN A 122 -5.61 -4.42 12.45
N ARG A 123 -6.48 -5.11 13.21
CA ARG A 123 -7.89 -4.73 13.35
C ARG A 123 -8.06 -3.35 13.99
N ALA A 124 -7.31 -3.06 15.04
CA ALA A 124 -7.32 -1.76 15.70
C ALA A 124 -6.84 -0.65 14.74
N ALA A 125 -5.74 -0.90 14.02
CA ALA A 125 -5.20 0.03 13.03
C ALA A 125 -6.17 0.29 11.87
N LEU A 126 -6.91 -0.72 11.40
CA LEU A 126 -7.95 -0.50 10.38
C LEU A 126 -9.11 0.34 10.89
N ARG A 127 -9.63 0.06 12.09
CA ARG A 127 -10.75 0.83 12.68
C ARG A 127 -10.37 2.29 12.90
N ARG A 128 -9.12 2.53 13.30
CA ARG A 128 -8.63 3.87 13.63
C ARG A 128 -8.24 4.69 12.40
N ALA A 129 -8.02 4.05 11.24
CA ALA A 129 -7.69 4.72 9.99
C ALA A 129 -8.72 5.80 9.66
N ASP A 130 -8.25 6.85 8.99
CA ASP A 130 -9.11 7.92 8.50
C ASP A 130 -9.92 7.45 7.31
N ILE A 131 -9.24 6.74 6.39
CA ILE A 131 -9.82 6.16 5.19
C ILE A 131 -9.27 4.74 5.03
N VAL A 132 -10.16 3.81 4.66
CA VAL A 132 -9.78 2.47 4.22
C VAL A 132 -10.18 2.32 2.76
N VAL A 133 -9.22 2.09 1.89
CA VAL A 133 -9.47 1.86 0.46
C VAL A 133 -9.69 0.36 0.26
N ALA A 134 -10.89 -0.02 -0.15
CA ALA A 134 -11.22 -1.40 -0.51
C ALA A 134 -11.17 -1.58 -2.03
N VAL A 135 -10.57 -2.68 -2.49
CA VAL A 135 -10.48 -2.98 -3.93
C VAL A 135 -11.81 -3.41 -4.57
N SER A 136 -12.85 -3.67 -3.77
CA SER A 136 -14.18 -4.04 -4.26
C SER A 136 -15.25 -3.80 -3.20
N VAL A 137 -16.51 -3.77 -3.64
CA VAL A 137 -17.69 -3.73 -2.75
C VAL A 137 -17.72 -4.94 -1.82
N TYR A 138 -17.32 -6.12 -2.32
CA TYR A 138 -17.23 -7.33 -1.50
C TYR A 138 -16.21 -7.17 -0.37
N THR A 139 -15.01 -6.68 -0.67
CA THR A 139 -13.98 -6.39 0.34
C THR A 139 -14.45 -5.35 1.34
N ALA A 140 -15.16 -4.31 0.90
CA ALA A 140 -15.77 -3.32 1.78
C ALA A 140 -16.78 -3.95 2.76
N GLY A 141 -17.67 -4.82 2.27
CA GLY A 141 -18.62 -5.56 3.11
C GLY A 141 -17.92 -6.39 4.18
N ARG A 142 -16.86 -7.12 3.81
CA ARG A 142 -16.06 -7.90 4.77
C ARG A 142 -15.36 -7.04 5.82
N LEU A 143 -14.87 -5.86 5.45
CA LEU A 143 -14.26 -4.92 6.41
C LEU A 143 -15.27 -4.44 7.47
N VAL A 144 -16.52 -4.20 7.08
CA VAL A 144 -17.59 -3.82 8.01
C VAL A 144 -17.98 -5.00 8.89
N GLU A 145 -18.27 -6.16 8.28
CA GLU A 145 -18.77 -7.35 8.97
C GLU A 145 -17.76 -7.92 9.97
N LEU A 146 -16.54 -8.18 9.52
CA LEU A 146 -15.53 -8.90 10.29
C LEU A 146 -14.70 -7.97 11.19
N HIS A 147 -14.41 -6.76 10.70
CA HIS A 147 -13.49 -5.85 11.39
C HIS A 147 -14.17 -4.63 11.97
N ARG A 148 -15.49 -4.45 11.79
CA ARG A 148 -16.25 -3.31 12.34
C ARG A 148 -15.64 -1.97 11.95
N VAL A 149 -15.08 -1.88 10.73
CA VAL A 149 -14.67 -0.60 10.15
C VAL A 149 -15.94 0.19 9.81
N SER A 150 -15.98 1.47 10.16
CA SER A 150 -17.12 2.32 9.81
C SER A 150 -17.24 2.45 8.29
N ALA A 151 -18.42 2.16 7.74
CA ALA A 151 -18.68 2.26 6.31
C ALA A 151 -18.39 3.67 5.74
N ALA A 152 -18.61 4.72 6.55
CA ALA A 152 -18.33 6.11 6.16
C ALA A 152 -16.84 6.40 5.89
N LYS A 153 -15.94 5.52 6.36
CA LYS A 153 -14.49 5.63 6.13
C LYS A 153 -14.01 4.76 4.96
N ILE A 154 -14.86 3.91 4.42
CA ILE A 154 -14.47 2.96 3.38
C ILE A 154 -14.73 3.60 2.02
N VAL A 155 -13.70 3.64 1.19
CA VAL A 155 -13.79 4.09 -0.21
C VAL A 155 -13.48 2.90 -1.09
N VAL A 156 -14.35 2.59 -2.04
CA VAL A 156 -14.12 1.49 -2.99
C VAL A 156 -13.38 2.05 -4.20
N ILE A 157 -12.17 1.55 -4.45
CA ILE A 157 -11.38 1.87 -5.65
C ILE A 157 -11.00 0.54 -6.30
N PRO A 158 -11.68 0.14 -7.39
CA PRO A 158 -11.34 -1.09 -8.11
C PRO A 158 -9.90 -1.09 -8.61
N ASN A 159 -9.26 -2.25 -8.55
CA ASN A 159 -7.96 -2.42 -9.20
C ASN A 159 -8.14 -2.30 -10.72
N VAL A 160 -7.32 -1.47 -11.35
CA VAL A 160 -7.34 -1.26 -12.79
C VAL A 160 -6.15 -1.99 -13.41
N LEU A 161 -6.36 -2.59 -14.58
CA LEU A 161 -5.29 -3.18 -15.37
C LEU A 161 -4.26 -2.11 -15.77
N ALA A 162 -3.02 -2.53 -15.99
CA ALA A 162 -2.02 -1.64 -16.56
C ALA A 162 -2.47 -1.18 -17.97
N ASP A 163 -2.02 0.01 -18.38
CA ASP A 163 -2.27 0.59 -19.70
C ASP A 163 -1.54 -0.23 -20.78
N GLY A 164 -2.05 -1.42 -21.10
CA GLY A 164 -1.47 -2.33 -22.06
C GLY A 164 -1.78 -3.79 -21.73
N LEU A 165 -2.49 -4.47 -22.64
CA LEU A 165 -2.51 -5.93 -22.65
C LEU A 165 -1.14 -6.42 -23.14
N PRO A 166 -0.60 -7.54 -22.60
CA PRO A 166 0.51 -8.20 -23.26
C PRO A 166 0.11 -8.53 -24.72
N PRO A 167 1.05 -8.51 -25.67
CA PRO A 167 0.76 -8.92 -27.03
C PRO A 167 0.15 -10.33 -27.02
N ALA A 168 -0.87 -10.55 -27.86
CA ALA A 168 -1.43 -11.88 -28.03
C ALA A 168 -0.30 -12.86 -28.41
N PRO A 169 -0.30 -14.10 -27.88
CA PRO A 169 0.72 -15.07 -28.23
C PRO A 169 0.72 -15.29 -29.75
N ALA A 170 1.80 -14.90 -30.42
CA ALA A 170 2.00 -15.10 -31.84
C ALA A 170 2.82 -16.38 -32.03
N GLY A 171 2.13 -17.52 -32.11
CA GLY A 171 2.74 -18.84 -32.30
C GLY A 171 1.74 -19.95 -32.02
N ALA A 172 1.89 -21.09 -32.70
CA ALA A 172 1.05 -22.27 -32.50
C ALA A 172 0.92 -22.58 -31.00
N ALA A 173 -0.30 -22.88 -30.56
CA ALA A 173 -0.68 -23.02 -29.16
C ALA A 173 0.23 -23.98 -28.39
N ASP A 174 1.21 -23.42 -27.68
CA ASP A 174 1.73 -24.05 -26.47
C ASP A 174 0.58 -24.06 -25.47
N HIS A 175 0.01 -25.25 -25.23
CA HIS A 175 -1.12 -25.47 -24.33
C HIS A 175 -0.79 -25.21 -22.83
N ASN A 176 0.35 -24.60 -22.55
CA ASN A 176 0.81 -24.19 -21.22
C ASN A 176 0.65 -22.68 -20.97
N LEU A 177 -0.46 -22.08 -21.42
CA LEU A 177 -0.92 -20.79 -20.89
C LEU A 177 -1.47 -20.99 -19.48
N ILE A 178 -0.58 -21.11 -18.50
CA ILE A 178 -0.97 -21.03 -17.09
C ILE A 178 -1.26 -19.56 -16.80
N LEU A 179 -2.54 -19.25 -16.53
CA LEU A 179 -2.96 -18.01 -15.87
C LEU A 179 -2.34 -17.98 -14.47
N SER A 180 -1.10 -17.51 -14.38
CA SER A 180 -0.45 -17.25 -13.10
C SER A 180 -0.84 -15.85 -12.64
N VAL A 181 -1.79 -15.79 -11.71
CA VAL A 181 -1.96 -14.61 -10.86
C VAL A 181 -0.86 -14.67 -9.80
N SER A 182 0.38 -14.33 -10.20
CA SER A 182 1.47 -14.10 -9.24
C SER A 182 1.20 -12.83 -8.43
#